data_AF-A0A6N9TQC0-F1
#
_entry.id   AF-A0A6N9TQC0-F1
#
_cell.length_a   1.000
_cell.length_b   1.000
_cell.length_c   1.000
_cell.angle_alpha   90.00
_cell.angle_beta   90.00
_cell.angle_gamma   90.00
#
_symmetry.space_group_name_H-M   'P 1'
#
loop_
_entity.id
_entity.type
_entity.pdbx_description
1 polymer ?
#
loop_
_entity_poly.entity_id
_entity_poly.type
_entity_poly.pdbx_seq_one_letter_code
_entity_poly.pdbx_strand_id
1 'polypeptide(L)'
;MAERHIALDLPCGVFYDLSNLVLDLNGTLTVDGRMIEGVPDRLKQLTQILNVHILTADTNQTLDRIAPELTGHMDITLHALESGRGDIQKLAYIERLGREKTVAIGNGCNDALMLREAAFGICVIGPEGASTKAIQASRVVFLNILDALDIFLKPHRMIATMRK
;
A
#
# COMPACT_ATOMS: atom_id res chain seq x y z
N MET A 1 21.32 11.46 -1.63
CA MET A 1 20.04 11.49 -0.89
C MET A 1 20.05 10.29 0.05
N ALA A 2 19.53 10.43 1.27
CA ALA A 2 19.52 9.33 2.23
C ALA A 2 18.62 8.19 1.74
N GLU A 3 19.02 6.94 2.03
CA GLU A 3 18.26 5.75 1.67
C GLU A 3 17.00 5.64 2.56
N ARG A 4 15.81 5.73 1.94
CA ARG A 4 14.51 5.63 2.63
C ARG A 4 14.16 4.17 2.87
N HIS A 5 14.25 3.71 4.11
CA HIS A 5 13.82 2.38 4.51
C HIS A 5 13.40 2.32 5.98
N ILE A 6 12.63 1.28 6.32
CA ILE A 6 12.22 0.93 7.68
C ILE A 6 12.71 -0.48 7.98
N ALA A 7 13.54 -0.61 9.00
CA ALA A 7 13.90 -1.90 9.59
C ALA A 7 12.93 -2.25 10.72
N LEU A 8 12.32 -3.42 10.65
CA LEU A 8 11.37 -3.93 11.65
C LEU A 8 11.85 -5.28 12.15
N ASP A 9 12.31 -5.31 13.39
CA ASP A 9 12.65 -6.53 14.10
C ASP A 9 11.44 -6.98 14.92
N LEU A 10 10.80 -8.07 14.49
CA LEU A 10 9.69 -8.66 15.21
C LEU A 10 10.23 -9.63 16.28
N PRO A 11 9.67 -9.61 17.51
CA PRO A 11 10.11 -10.49 18.61
C PRO A 11 10.07 -11.99 18.31
N CYS A 12 9.38 -12.40 17.24
CA CYS A 12 9.30 -13.78 16.77
C CYS A 12 10.45 -14.20 15.84
N GLY A 13 11.50 -13.38 15.71
CA GLY A 13 12.68 -13.64 14.88
C GLY A 13 12.48 -13.34 13.40
N VAL A 14 11.39 -12.66 13.04
CA VAL A 14 11.14 -12.18 11.67
C VAL A 14 11.66 -10.76 11.56
N PHE A 15 12.52 -10.52 10.57
CA PHE A 15 13.06 -9.21 10.27
C PHE A 15 12.57 -8.73 8.90
N TYR A 16 12.14 -7.47 8.83
CA TYR A 16 11.81 -6.81 7.58
C TYR A 16 12.72 -5.61 7.36
N ASP A 17 13.24 -5.48 6.15
CA ASP A 17 13.91 -4.28 5.65
C ASP A 17 13.10 -3.76 4.45
N LEU A 18 12.28 -2.75 4.73
CA LEU A 18 11.24 -2.29 3.80
C LEU A 18 11.64 -0.94 3.23
N SER A 19 11.75 -0.85 1.91
CA SER A 19 12.07 0.41 1.22
C SER A 19 10.89 0.94 0.43
N ASN A 20 9.94 0.08 0.04
CA ASN A 20 8.85 0.44 -0.87
C ASN A 20 7.49 0.24 -0.20
N LEU A 21 6.60 1.20 -0.39
CA LEU A 21 5.17 1.11 -0.09
C LEU A 21 4.40 1.19 -1.39
N VAL A 22 3.70 0.12 -1.74
CA VAL A 22 2.89 0.02 -2.95
C VAL A 22 1.42 -0.04 -2.55
N LEU A 23 0.62 0.91 -3.05
CA LEU A 23 -0.77 1.10 -2.67
C LEU A 23 -1.65 0.92 -3.91
N ASP A 24 -2.74 0.19 -3.78
CA ASP A 24 -3.87 0.37 -4.68
C ASP A 24 -4.56 1.72 -4.43
N LEU A 25 -5.22 2.29 -5.45
CA LEU A 25 -5.94 3.57 -5.34
C LEU A 25 -7.41 3.38 -4.91
N ASN A 26 -8.21 2.71 -5.75
CA ASN A 26 -9.68 2.70 -5.64
C ASN A 26 -10.17 1.60 -4.69
N GLY A 27 -10.92 1.99 -3.66
CA GLY A 27 -11.32 1.09 -2.57
C GLY A 27 -10.27 0.98 -1.47
N THR A 28 -9.09 1.58 -1.67
CA THR A 28 -7.98 1.57 -0.70
C THR A 28 -7.70 2.98 -0.18
N LEU A 29 -7.24 3.90 -1.04
CA LEU A 29 -6.99 5.31 -0.68
C LEU A 29 -8.23 6.18 -0.88
N THR A 30 -9.15 5.74 -1.74
CA THR A 30 -10.33 6.48 -2.15
C THR A 30 -11.60 5.67 -1.90
N VAL A 31 -12.71 6.37 -1.76
CA VAL A 31 -14.07 5.82 -1.70
C VAL A 31 -14.92 6.59 -2.69
N ASP A 32 -15.63 5.88 -3.58
CA ASP A 32 -16.39 6.51 -4.67
C ASP A 32 -15.55 7.48 -5.51
N GLY A 33 -14.25 7.17 -5.69
CA GLY A 33 -13.29 8.01 -6.42
C GLY A 33 -12.92 9.33 -5.71
N ARG A 34 -13.18 9.47 -4.41
CA ARG A 34 -12.77 10.62 -3.59
C ARG A 34 -11.73 10.20 -2.57
N MET A 35 -10.71 11.02 -2.36
CA MET A 35 -9.68 10.76 -1.36
C MET A 35 -10.28 10.66 0.05
N ILE A 36 -9.85 9.66 0.82
CA ILE A 36 -10.23 9.55 2.23
C ILE A 36 -9.51 10.64 3.02
N GLU A 37 -10.25 11.34 3.89
CA GLU A 37 -9.72 12.40 4.74
C GLU A 37 -8.55 11.89 5.60
N GLY A 38 -7.45 12.64 5.63
CA GLY A 38 -6.24 12.30 6.38
C GLY A 38 -5.28 11.32 5.70
N VAL A 39 -5.61 10.79 4.51
CA VAL A 39 -4.66 10.03 3.68
C VAL A 39 -3.51 10.91 3.18
N PRO A 40 -3.73 12.10 2.58
CA PRO A 40 -2.64 12.92 2.04
C PRO A 40 -1.57 13.26 3.08
N ASP A 41 -1.97 13.62 4.31
CA ASP A 41 -1.03 13.95 5.39
C ASP A 41 -0.15 12.76 5.78
N ARG A 42 -0.72 11.56 5.81
CA ARG A 42 0.02 10.33 6.11
C ARG A 42 0.96 9.96 4.99
N LEU A 43 0.52 10.04 3.74
CA LEU A 43 1.38 9.79 2.58
C LEU A 43 2.55 10.77 2.57
N LYS A 44 2.33 12.05 2.88
CA LYS A 44 3.39 13.04 3.00
C LYS A 44 4.44 12.63 4.03
N GLN A 45 4.03 12.15 5.21
CA GLN A 45 4.96 11.65 6.23
C GLN A 45 5.69 10.38 5.76
N LEU A 46 4.97 9.45 5.12
CA LEU A 46 5.53 8.19 4.66
C LEU A 46 6.54 8.36 3.53
N THR A 47 6.36 9.34 2.63
CA THR A 47 7.36 9.65 1.60
C THR A 47 8.72 10.08 2.17
N GLN A 48 8.80 10.46 3.45
CA GLN A 48 10.08 10.77 4.09
C GLN A 48 10.87 9.52 4.50
N ILE A 49 10.22 8.37 4.62
CA ILE A 49 10.80 7.13 5.17
C ILE A 49 10.68 5.92 4.24
N LEU A 50 9.80 5.96 3.23
CA LEU A 50 9.60 4.93 2.23
C LEU A 50 9.47 5.55 0.83
N ASN A 51 9.78 4.76 -0.20
CA ASN A 51 9.43 5.07 -1.58
C ASN A 51 7.95 4.70 -1.78
N VAL A 52 7.10 5.71 -2.03
CA VAL A 52 5.65 5.50 -2.12
C VAL A 52 5.23 5.40 -3.59
N HIS A 53 4.55 4.31 -3.92
CA HIS A 53 4.04 4.00 -5.24
C HIS A 53 2.54 3.76 -5.16
N ILE A 54 1.77 4.37 -6.07
CA ILE A 54 0.32 4.18 -6.16
C ILE A 54 0.01 3.59 -7.52
N LEU A 55 -0.66 2.43 -7.52
CA LEU A 55 -1.07 1.70 -8.70
C LEU A 55 -2.57 1.90 -8.93
N THR A 56 -2.96 2.27 -10.15
CA THR A 56 -4.36 2.45 -10.52
C THR A 56 -4.66 1.85 -11.89
N ALA A 57 -5.79 1.16 -12.02
CA ALA A 57 -6.32 0.74 -13.31
C ALA A 57 -7.22 1.81 -13.96
N ASP A 58 -7.60 2.84 -13.20
CA ASP A 58 -8.47 3.93 -13.66
C ASP A 58 -7.60 5.16 -13.93
N THR A 59 -7.46 5.49 -15.22
CA THR A 59 -6.50 6.50 -15.68
C THR A 59 -7.12 7.86 -15.94
N ASN A 60 -8.46 7.97 -16.07
CA ASN A 60 -9.06 9.13 -16.76
C ASN A 60 -10.12 9.91 -15.96
N GLN A 61 -10.55 9.47 -14.78
CA GLN A 61 -11.48 10.25 -13.95
C GLN A 61 -10.99 10.47 -12.52
N THR A 62 -10.56 9.41 -11.86
CA THR A 62 -10.14 9.48 -10.46
C THR A 62 -8.72 10.04 -10.34
N LEU A 63 -7.81 9.61 -11.22
CA LEU A 63 -6.41 10.05 -11.19
C LEU A 63 -6.25 11.55 -11.45
N ASP A 64 -6.91 12.10 -12.47
CA ASP A 64 -6.82 13.54 -12.78
C ASP A 64 -7.36 14.43 -11.66
N ARG A 65 -8.38 13.94 -10.92
CA ARG A 65 -8.97 14.67 -9.78
C ARG A 65 -8.07 14.64 -8.56
N ILE A 66 -7.41 13.51 -8.32
CA ILE A 66 -6.66 13.26 -7.08
C ILE A 66 -5.17 13.57 -7.23
N ALA A 67 -4.64 13.53 -8.45
CA ALA A 67 -3.23 13.85 -8.72
C ALA A 67 -2.81 15.19 -8.10
N PRO A 68 -3.57 16.30 -8.16
CA PRO A 68 -3.20 17.54 -7.48
C PRO A 68 -3.03 17.39 -5.97
N GLU A 69 -3.87 16.58 -5.33
CA GLU A 69 -3.80 16.30 -3.88
C GLU A 69 -2.59 15.42 -3.53
N LEU A 70 -2.10 14.61 -4.46
CA LEU A 70 -1.00 13.66 -4.27
C LEU A 70 0.37 14.17 -4.72
N THR A 71 0.46 14.89 -5.84
CA THR A 71 1.73 15.21 -6.50
C THR A 71 2.20 16.64 -6.27
N GLY A 72 1.33 17.54 -5.77
CA GLY A 72 1.67 18.94 -5.56
C GLY A 72 2.84 19.16 -4.59
N HIS A 73 3.03 18.27 -3.60
CA HIS A 73 4.01 18.43 -2.52
C HIS A 73 4.61 17.12 -1.97
N MET A 74 4.37 15.98 -2.61
CA MET A 74 4.83 14.67 -2.11
C MET A 74 5.60 13.91 -3.19
N ASP A 75 6.64 13.21 -2.77
CA ASP A 75 7.46 12.36 -3.63
C ASP A 75 6.80 10.99 -3.82
N ILE A 76 5.74 10.96 -4.62
CA ILE A 76 4.91 9.78 -4.90
C ILE A 76 5.01 9.41 -6.38
N THR A 77 5.30 8.13 -6.64
CA THR A 77 5.24 7.57 -8.00
C THR A 77 3.83 7.06 -8.31
N LEU A 78 3.13 7.73 -9.22
CA LEU A 78 1.87 7.24 -9.76
C LEU A 78 2.13 6.32 -10.95
N HIS A 79 1.52 5.14 -10.97
CA HIS A 79 1.60 4.21 -12.08
C HIS A 79 0.21 3.74 -12.51
N ALA A 80 -0.18 4.18 -13.70
CA ALA A 80 -1.35 3.69 -14.41
C ALA A 80 -1.07 2.29 -14.97
N LEU A 81 -1.97 1.34 -14.70
CA LEU A 81 -1.96 0.01 -15.28
C LEU A 81 -2.58 0.05 -16.67
N GLU A 82 -2.11 -0.84 -17.53
CA GLU A 82 -2.71 -1.06 -18.84
C GLU A 82 -4.00 -1.88 -18.71
N SER A 83 -4.83 -1.82 -19.75
CA SER A 83 -6.04 -2.65 -19.82
C SER A 83 -5.70 -4.14 -19.74
N GLY A 84 -6.51 -4.91 -19.01
CA GLY A 84 -6.38 -6.37 -18.91
C GLY A 84 -6.15 -6.86 -17.49
N ARG A 85 -5.18 -7.76 -17.31
CA ARG A 85 -4.91 -8.47 -16.05
C ARG A 85 -4.14 -7.60 -15.06
N GLY A 86 -4.87 -6.71 -14.38
CA GLY A 86 -4.29 -5.80 -13.38
C GLY A 86 -3.58 -6.52 -12.22
N ASP A 87 -4.01 -7.72 -11.86
CA ASP A 87 -3.35 -8.56 -10.85
C ASP A 87 -1.93 -8.96 -11.23
N ILE A 88 -1.74 -9.41 -12.47
CA ILE A 88 -0.43 -9.79 -13.00
C ILE A 88 0.47 -8.56 -13.13
N GLN A 89 -0.08 -7.44 -13.58
CA GLN A 89 0.68 -6.19 -13.72
C GLN A 89 1.14 -5.65 -12.35
N LYS A 90 0.26 -5.67 -11.34
CA LYS A 90 0.62 -5.27 -9.96
C LYS A 90 1.70 -6.17 -9.37
N LEU A 91 1.63 -7.49 -9.60
CA LEU A 91 2.69 -8.42 -9.21
C LEU A 91 4.02 -8.07 -9.91
N ALA A 92 4.01 -7.95 -11.23
CA ALA A 92 5.21 -7.60 -12.00
C ALA A 92 5.83 -6.27 -11.54
N TYR A 93 5.00 -5.31 -11.13
CA TYR A 93 5.47 -4.03 -10.58
C TYR A 93 6.28 -4.21 -9.30
N ILE A 94 5.76 -4.98 -8.33
CA ILE A 94 6.49 -5.23 -7.08
C ILE A 94 7.72 -6.11 -7.28
N GLU A 95 7.70 -7.02 -8.26
CA GLU A 95 8.87 -7.83 -8.61
C GLU A 95 10.01 -6.96 -9.14
N ARG A 96 9.70 -5.96 -9.97
CA ARG A 96 10.68 -4.99 -10.45
C ARG A 96 11.27 -4.13 -9.32
N LEU A 97 10.48 -3.81 -8.30
CA LEU A 97 10.93 -3.05 -7.13
C LEU A 97 11.72 -3.88 -6.11
N GLY A 98 11.59 -5.21 -6.16
CA GLY A 98 12.10 -6.15 -5.15
C GLY A 98 11.01 -6.52 -4.15
N ARG A 99 10.45 -7.73 -4.28
CA ARG A 99 9.30 -8.17 -3.48
C ARG A 99 9.64 -8.23 -1.99
N GLU A 100 10.85 -8.67 -1.67
CA GLU A 100 11.44 -8.79 -0.33
C GLU A 100 11.64 -7.45 0.41
N LYS A 101 11.57 -6.32 -0.30
CA LYS A 101 11.69 -4.95 0.28
C LYS A 101 10.39 -4.16 0.21
N THR A 102 9.30 -4.81 -0.18
CA THR A 102 8.05 -4.12 -0.54
C THR A 102 6.93 -4.47 0.42
N VAL A 103 6.26 -3.44 0.91
CA VAL A 103 4.92 -3.52 1.50
C VAL A 103 3.90 -3.29 0.38
N ALA A 104 2.87 -4.12 0.31
CA ALA A 104 1.73 -3.90 -0.57
C ALA A 104 0.45 -3.72 0.25
N ILE A 105 -0.38 -2.73 -0.09
CA ILE A 105 -1.69 -2.51 0.52
C ILE A 105 -2.76 -2.45 -0.57
N GLY A 106 -3.85 -3.19 -0.36
CA GLY A 106 -4.99 -3.21 -1.26
C GLY A 106 -6.21 -3.90 -0.64
N ASN A 107 -7.28 -4.05 -1.41
CA ASN A 107 -8.53 -4.67 -0.96
C ASN A 107 -9.17 -5.57 -2.03
N GLY A 108 -8.84 -5.34 -3.30
CA GLY A 108 -9.52 -5.93 -4.45
C GLY A 108 -9.02 -7.33 -4.82
N CYS A 109 -9.81 -8.05 -5.63
CA CYS A 109 -9.40 -9.32 -6.21
C CYS A 109 -8.10 -9.20 -7.03
N ASN A 110 -7.89 -8.03 -7.65
CA ASN A 110 -6.71 -7.71 -8.42
C ASN A 110 -5.47 -7.44 -7.56
N ASP A 111 -5.60 -7.30 -6.24
CA ASP A 111 -4.47 -7.07 -5.34
C ASP A 111 -3.89 -8.36 -4.79
N ALA A 112 -4.65 -9.46 -4.83
CA ALA A 112 -4.31 -10.70 -4.14
C ALA A 112 -2.91 -11.26 -4.52
N LEU A 113 -2.46 -11.08 -5.76
CA LEU A 113 -1.11 -11.51 -6.16
C LEU A 113 -0.03 -10.63 -5.53
N MET A 114 -0.13 -9.30 -5.61
CA MET A 114 0.88 -8.42 -5.01
C MET A 114 0.90 -8.53 -3.48
N LEU A 115 -0.26 -8.71 -2.84
CA LEU A 115 -0.36 -8.85 -1.38
C LEU A 115 0.33 -10.13 -0.90
N ARG A 116 0.16 -11.24 -1.62
CA ARG A 116 0.78 -12.51 -1.25
C ARG A 116 2.30 -12.51 -1.40
N GLU A 117 2.80 -11.89 -2.46
CA GLU A 117 4.21 -11.99 -2.85
C GLU A 117 5.08 -10.88 -2.25
N ALA A 118 4.49 -9.76 -1.82
CA ALA A 118 5.20 -8.71 -1.09
C ALA A 118 5.75 -9.24 0.25
N ALA A 119 6.87 -8.67 0.71
CA ALA A 119 7.44 -8.97 2.03
C ALA A 119 6.40 -8.81 3.14
N PHE A 120 5.57 -7.78 3.03
CA PHE A 120 4.47 -7.53 3.95
C PHE A 120 3.20 -7.05 3.23
N GLY A 121 2.31 -8.00 2.92
CA GLY A 121 0.99 -7.70 2.34
C GLY A 121 -0.04 -7.31 3.39
N ILE A 122 -0.76 -6.22 3.16
CA ILE A 122 -1.82 -5.70 4.03
C ILE A 122 -3.13 -5.61 3.25
N CYS A 123 -4.20 -6.21 3.79
CA CYS A 123 -5.54 -5.97 3.28
C CYS A 123 -6.22 -4.86 4.09
N VAL A 124 -6.89 -3.92 3.42
CA VAL A 124 -7.81 -2.98 4.06
C VAL A 124 -9.24 -3.37 3.70
N ILE A 125 -10.16 -3.43 4.67
CA ILE A 125 -11.57 -3.73 4.39
C ILE A 125 -12.28 -2.51 3.80
N GLY A 126 -12.11 -1.34 4.41
CA GLY A 126 -12.73 -0.11 3.92
C GLY A 126 -14.26 -0.16 3.91
N PRO A 127 -14.92 0.93 3.46
CA PRO A 127 -16.38 1.00 3.37
C PRO A 127 -16.94 0.25 2.15
N GLU A 128 -16.13 0.03 1.11
CA GLU A 128 -16.52 -0.72 -0.09
C GLU A 128 -16.32 -2.25 0.07
N GLY A 129 -15.80 -2.67 1.22
CA GLY A 129 -15.47 -4.05 1.52
C GLY A 129 -14.15 -4.50 0.89
N ALA A 130 -13.77 -5.74 1.21
CA ALA A 130 -12.58 -6.38 0.65
C ALA A 130 -12.93 -7.75 0.08
N SER A 131 -12.22 -8.12 -0.98
CA SER A 131 -12.35 -9.45 -1.54
C SER A 131 -11.81 -10.49 -0.55
N THR A 132 -12.49 -11.63 -0.44
CA THR A 132 -12.00 -12.76 0.37
C THR A 132 -10.62 -13.23 -0.09
N LYS A 133 -10.32 -13.11 -1.39
CA LYS A 133 -9.00 -13.41 -1.96
C LYS A 133 -7.91 -12.48 -1.43
N ALA A 134 -8.14 -11.16 -1.37
CA ALA A 134 -7.17 -10.21 -0.82
C ALA A 134 -6.95 -10.45 0.68
N ILE A 135 -8.03 -10.69 1.43
CA ILE A 135 -7.97 -11.01 2.86
C ILE A 135 -7.07 -12.24 3.09
N GLN A 136 -7.34 -13.34 2.38
CA GLN A 136 -6.59 -14.59 2.51
C GLN A 136 -5.14 -14.50 2.02
N ALA A 137 -4.86 -13.60 1.08
CA ALA A 137 -3.52 -13.36 0.55
C ALA A 137 -2.66 -12.45 1.44
N SER A 138 -3.27 -11.73 2.39
CA SER A 138 -2.59 -10.73 3.21
C SER A 138 -2.03 -11.31 4.51
N ARG A 139 -1.01 -10.63 5.06
CA ARG A 139 -0.40 -10.95 6.36
C ARG A 139 -1.22 -10.42 7.52
N VAL A 140 -1.78 -9.22 7.37
CA VAL A 140 -2.62 -8.54 8.34
C VAL A 140 -3.77 -7.82 7.64
N VAL A 141 -4.87 -7.66 8.36
CA VAL A 141 -6.07 -7.01 7.87
C VAL A 141 -6.41 -5.81 8.74
N PHE A 142 -6.68 -4.67 8.12
CA PHE A 142 -7.14 -3.46 8.78
C PHE A 142 -8.57 -3.13 8.38
N LEU A 143 -9.30 -2.44 9.26
CA LEU A 143 -10.63 -1.94 8.94
C LEU A 143 -10.57 -0.75 7.96
N ASN A 144 -9.58 0.13 8.10
CA ASN A 144 -9.43 1.33 7.26
C ASN A 144 -7.96 1.61 6.94
N ILE A 145 -7.74 2.42 5.90
CA ILE A 145 -6.42 2.77 5.39
C ILE A 145 -5.61 3.66 6.36
N LEU A 146 -6.26 4.51 7.14
CA LEU A 146 -5.55 5.42 8.05
C LEU A 146 -4.78 4.64 9.11
N ASP A 147 -5.41 3.61 9.67
CA ASP A 147 -4.76 2.71 10.64
C ASP A 147 -3.67 1.86 9.97
N ALA A 148 -3.89 1.43 8.73
CA ALA A 148 -2.93 0.66 7.95
C ALA A 148 -1.69 1.48 7.56
N LEU A 149 -1.81 2.79 7.36
CA LEU A 149 -0.68 3.70 7.14
C LEU A 149 0.01 4.07 8.46
N ASP A 150 -0.77 4.28 9.53
CA ASP A 150 -0.28 4.62 10.86
C ASP A 150 0.68 3.57 11.43
N ILE A 151 0.58 2.30 11.03
CA ILE A 151 1.46 1.23 11.50
C ILE A 151 2.94 1.49 11.20
N PHE A 152 3.25 2.19 10.10
CA PHE A 152 4.62 2.54 9.72
C PHE A 152 5.11 3.78 10.45
N LEU A 153 4.21 4.72 10.74
CA LEU A 153 4.49 5.92 11.54
C LEU A 153 4.59 5.60 13.04
N LYS A 154 4.00 4.48 13.46
CA LYS A 154 3.96 3.99 14.84
C LYS A 154 4.35 2.50 14.89
N PRO A 155 5.64 2.15 14.64
CA PRO A 155 6.08 0.76 14.46
C PRO A 155 5.71 -0.22 15.59
N HIS A 156 5.58 0.26 16.82
CA HIS A 156 5.13 -0.55 17.97
C HIS A 156 3.75 -1.21 17.76
N ARG A 157 2.87 -0.61 16.94
CA ARG A 157 1.56 -1.19 16.58
C ARG A 157 1.70 -2.46 15.74
N MET A 158 2.71 -2.52 14.87
CA MET A 158 2.99 -3.74 14.10
C MET A 158 3.42 -4.88 15.01
N ILE A 159 4.34 -4.59 15.94
CA ILE A 159 4.84 -5.57 16.90
C ILE A 159 3.70 -6.16 17.73
N ALA A 160 2.77 -5.32 18.22
CA ALA A 160 1.63 -5.77 19.00
C ALA A 160 0.73 -6.77 18.24
N THR A 161 0.59 -6.58 16.92
CA THR A 161 -0.23 -7.44 16.05
C THR A 161 0.50 -8.73 15.67
N MET A 162 1.82 -8.68 15.51
CA MET A 162 2.63 -9.76 14.91
C MET A 162 3.45 -10.58 15.90
N ARG A 163 3.57 -10.16 17.16
CA ARG A 163 4.23 -10.95 18.21
C ARG A 163 3.50 -12.28 18.43
N LYS A 164 4.26 -13.32 18.74
CA LYS A 164 3.76 -14.64 19.14
C LYS A 164 3.86 -14.80 20.65
#